data_AF-A0AA36FQ24-F1
#
_entry.id   AF-A0AA36FQ24-F1
#
_cell.length_a   1.000
_cell.length_b   1.000
_cell.length_c   1.000
_cell.angle_alpha   90.00
_cell.angle_beta   90.00
_cell.angle_gamma   90.00
#
_symmetry.space_group_name_H-M   'P 1'
#
loop_
_entity.id
_entity.type
_entity.pdbx_description
1 polymer ?
#
loop_
_entity_poly.entity_id
_entity_poly.type
_entity_poly.pdbx_seq_one_letter_code
_entity_poly.pdbx_strand_id
1 'polypeptide(L)'
;MVLTLPQFRNNFGALCLSQNVANIFVLILFACWCAPVQFFFSGDLAAGFFGKLMGQLNQIFWHSLLYSHVVMSLNRFSAIVFPGWSNRLHARGSTYLLIGTSWAIAAVSNIPYFFRDSCYMIYVPQKYAWQFSDNFCGHVIGIYMDCYAAMLVVIVLILLDIYTILHLKRLHKGVIKSTSSAELRRRRGLEIRFFMQVGV
;
A
#
# COMPACT_ATOMS: atom_id res chain seq x y z
N MET A 1 -3.32 15.67 -6.37
CA MET A 1 -2.04 15.59 -7.11
C MET A 1 -1.99 14.43 -8.11
N VAL A 2 -2.38 13.19 -7.75
CA VAL A 2 -2.37 12.04 -8.69
C VAL A 2 -3.43 12.15 -9.81
N LEU A 3 -4.63 12.67 -9.50
CA LEU A 3 -5.75 12.78 -10.45
C LEU A 3 -5.59 13.88 -11.52
N THR A 4 -4.71 14.85 -11.29
CA THR A 4 -4.51 16.00 -12.18
C THR A 4 -3.49 15.75 -13.28
N LEU A 5 -2.72 14.66 -13.19
CA LEU A 5 -1.65 14.34 -14.12
C LEU A 5 -2.14 13.29 -15.15
N PRO A 6 -2.19 13.62 -16.46
CA PRO A 6 -2.69 12.71 -17.50
C PRO A 6 -1.90 11.39 -17.57
N GLN A 7 -0.61 11.42 -17.20
CA GLN A 7 0.26 10.25 -17.08
C GLN A 7 -0.17 9.21 -16.02
N PHE A 8 -1.00 9.60 -15.04
CA PHE A 8 -1.56 8.72 -14.01
C PHE A 8 -3.02 8.31 -14.29
N ARG A 9 -3.60 8.69 -15.44
CA ARG A 9 -4.91 8.17 -15.89
C ARG A 9 -4.78 6.77 -16.52
N ASN A 10 -4.04 5.91 -15.83
CA ASN A 10 -3.79 4.51 -16.19
C ASN A 10 -4.04 3.61 -14.96
N ASN A 11 -3.98 2.31 -15.15
CA ASN A 11 -4.24 1.33 -14.10
C ASN A 11 -3.28 1.48 -12.90
N PHE A 12 -2.03 1.86 -13.18
CA PHE A 12 -1.05 2.12 -12.15
C PHE A 12 -1.46 3.30 -11.25
N GLY A 13 -1.97 4.39 -11.83
CA GLY A 13 -2.48 5.53 -11.06
C GLY A 13 -3.71 5.20 -10.21
N ALA A 14 -4.59 4.30 -10.68
CA ALA A 14 -5.72 3.82 -9.87
C ALA A 14 -5.25 3.04 -8.63
N LEU A 15 -4.23 2.18 -8.78
CA LEU A 15 -3.62 1.47 -7.65
C LEU A 15 -2.96 2.44 -6.66
N CYS A 16 -2.20 3.42 -7.15
CA CYS A 16 -1.62 4.45 -6.30
C CYS A 16 -2.69 5.29 -5.59
N LEU A 17 -3.83 5.57 -6.22
CA LEU A 17 -4.92 6.27 -5.58
C LEU A 17 -5.49 5.46 -4.42
N SER A 18 -5.79 4.17 -4.64
CA SER A 18 -6.26 3.24 -3.60
C SER A 18 -5.34 3.26 -2.38
N GLN A 19 -4.02 3.20 -2.62
CA GLN A 19 -3.05 3.27 -1.55
C GLN A 19 -3.06 4.61 -0.80
N ASN A 20 -3.06 5.73 -1.53
CA ASN A 20 -3.07 7.05 -0.90
C ASN A 20 -4.33 7.25 -0.06
N VAL A 21 -5.48 6.71 -0.51
CA VAL A 21 -6.71 6.71 0.28
C VAL A 21 -6.50 5.98 1.60
N ALA A 22 -5.94 4.76 1.59
CA ALA A 22 -5.65 4.04 2.84
C ALA A 22 -4.68 4.82 3.76
N ASN A 23 -3.62 5.41 3.22
CA ASN A 23 -2.68 6.24 3.98
C ASN A 23 -3.37 7.45 4.63
N ILE A 24 -4.24 8.15 3.90
CA ILE A 24 -5.00 9.29 4.43
C ILE A 24 -5.86 8.83 5.62
N PHE A 25 -6.54 7.69 5.53
CA PHE A 25 -7.34 7.18 6.64
C PHE A 25 -6.51 6.83 7.87
N VAL A 26 -5.35 6.17 7.69
CA VAL A 26 -4.43 5.89 8.81
C VAL A 26 -3.99 7.21 9.44
N LEU A 27 -3.56 8.19 8.66
CA LEU A 27 -3.14 9.50 9.19
C LEU A 27 -4.26 10.23 9.94
N ILE A 28 -5.50 10.17 9.43
CA ILE A 28 -6.68 10.71 10.12
C ILE A 28 -6.89 10.01 11.45
N LEU A 29 -6.78 8.67 11.51
CA LEU A 29 -6.88 7.93 12.77
C LEU A 29 -5.80 8.35 13.77
N PHE A 30 -4.55 8.48 13.33
CA PHE A 30 -3.48 8.97 14.20
C PHE A 30 -3.73 10.40 14.70
N ALA A 31 -4.17 11.31 13.82
CA ALA A 31 -4.41 12.71 14.16
C ALA A 31 -5.66 12.93 15.02
N CYS A 32 -6.75 12.19 14.76
CA CYS A 32 -8.04 12.41 15.39
C CYS A 32 -8.36 11.43 16.52
N TRP A 33 -7.63 10.31 16.64
CA TRP A 33 -7.79 9.37 17.74
C TRP A 33 -6.53 9.27 18.61
N CYS A 34 -5.40 8.86 18.05
CA CYS A 34 -4.19 8.62 18.85
C CYS A 34 -3.71 9.91 19.54
N ALA A 35 -3.63 11.03 18.82
CA ALA A 35 -3.18 12.29 19.40
C ALA A 35 -4.15 12.81 20.49
N PRO A 36 -5.47 12.85 20.30
CA PRO A 36 -6.37 13.25 21.38
C PRO A 36 -6.32 12.31 22.59
N VAL A 37 -6.24 10.99 22.38
CA VAL A 37 -6.08 10.01 23.48
C VAL A 37 -4.77 10.22 24.22
N GLN A 38 -3.71 10.65 23.54
CA GLN A 38 -2.42 10.94 24.16
C GLN A 38 -2.46 12.15 25.11
N PHE A 39 -3.17 13.22 24.74
CA PHE A 39 -3.10 14.50 25.45
C PHE A 39 -4.29 14.78 26.36
N PHE A 40 -5.49 14.28 26.03
CA PHE A 40 -6.74 14.72 26.66
C PHE A 40 -7.53 13.61 27.36
N PHE A 41 -7.33 12.33 27.01
CA PHE A 41 -8.17 11.25 27.52
C PHE A 41 -7.41 10.25 28.41
N SER A 42 -8.12 9.66 29.37
CA SER A 42 -7.60 8.57 30.21
C SER A 42 -7.58 7.24 29.45
N GLY A 43 -6.74 6.31 29.91
CA GLY A 43 -6.62 4.96 29.32
C GLY A 43 -7.94 4.18 29.27
N ASP A 44 -8.91 4.51 30.12
CA ASP A 44 -10.22 3.85 30.17
C ASP A 44 -11.05 4.07 28.90
N LEU A 45 -10.96 5.27 28.29
CA LEU A 45 -11.65 5.53 27.02
C LEU A 45 -11.04 4.71 25.88
N ALA A 46 -9.72 4.52 25.90
CA ALA A 46 -9.00 3.72 24.94
C ALA A 46 -9.29 2.21 25.08
N ALA A 47 -9.55 1.73 26.30
CA ALA A 47 -9.96 0.35 26.57
C ALA A 47 -11.43 0.07 26.26
N GLY A 48 -12.27 1.11 26.23
CA GLY A 48 -13.69 1.03 25.94
C GLY A 48 -14.03 0.66 24.49
N PHE A 49 -15.33 0.61 24.20
CA PHE A 49 -15.88 0.24 22.89
C PHE A 49 -15.26 1.05 21.73
N PHE A 50 -15.15 2.37 21.90
CA PHE A 50 -14.62 3.26 20.87
C PHE A 50 -13.15 2.99 20.56
N GLY A 51 -12.30 2.77 21.57
CA GLY A 51 -10.89 2.47 21.32
C GLY A 51 -10.67 1.14 20.62
N LYS A 52 -11.45 0.12 20.96
CA LYS A 52 -11.44 -1.16 20.23
C LYS A 52 -11.89 -0.99 18.76
N LEU A 53 -12.93 -0.19 18.51
CA LEU A 53 -13.37 0.12 17.15
C LEU A 53 -12.30 0.86 16.34
N MET A 54 -11.63 1.84 16.94
CA MET A 54 -10.55 2.58 16.26
C MET A 54 -9.34 1.68 15.95
N GLY A 55 -9.01 0.75 16.84
CA GLY A 55 -7.99 -0.27 16.57
C GLY A 55 -8.35 -1.18 15.40
N GLN A 56 -9.61 -1.63 15.32
CA GLN A 56 -10.10 -2.41 14.17
C GLN A 56 -9.99 -1.63 12.85
N LEU A 57 -10.42 -0.37 12.84
CA LEU A 57 -10.34 0.49 11.65
C LEU A 57 -8.87 0.67 11.24
N ASN A 58 -7.99 0.99 12.18
CA ASN A 58 -6.56 1.14 11.92
C ASN A 58 -5.98 -0.12 11.27
N GLN A 59 -6.34 -1.29 11.81
CA GLN A 59 -5.83 -2.57 11.34
C GLN A 59 -6.34 -2.94 9.93
N ILE A 60 -7.60 -2.62 9.59
CA ILE A 60 -8.14 -2.81 8.24
C ILE A 60 -7.37 -1.95 7.21
N PHE A 61 -7.14 -0.67 7.53
CA PHE A 61 -6.41 0.22 6.62
C PHE A 61 -4.94 -0.16 6.48
N TRP A 62 -4.31 -0.61 7.57
CA TRP A 62 -2.95 -1.13 7.56
C TRP A 62 -2.80 -2.35 6.63
N HIS A 63 -3.69 -3.33 6.75
CA HIS A 63 -3.70 -4.49 5.85
C HIS A 63 -3.99 -4.09 4.40
N SER A 64 -4.92 -3.16 4.19
CA SER A 64 -5.27 -2.66 2.86
C SER A 64 -4.08 -1.97 2.18
N LEU A 65 -3.27 -1.24 2.96
CA LEU A 65 -2.02 -0.63 2.51
C LEU A 65 -0.99 -1.70 2.11
N LEU A 66 -0.78 -2.70 2.97
CA LEU A 66 0.16 -3.80 2.72
C LEU A 66 -0.21 -4.58 1.45
N TYR A 67 -1.48 -4.98 1.31
CA TYR A 67 -1.93 -5.73 0.14
C TYR A 67 -1.97 -4.89 -1.14
N SER A 68 -2.32 -3.60 -1.06
CA SER A 68 -2.24 -2.69 -2.22
C SER A 68 -0.80 -2.57 -2.73
N HIS A 69 0.19 -2.54 -1.82
CA HIS A 69 1.61 -2.56 -2.16
C HIS A 69 2.02 -3.81 -2.93
N VAL A 70 1.58 -4.99 -2.50
CA VAL A 70 1.84 -6.25 -3.21
C VAL A 70 1.25 -6.21 -4.62
N VAL A 71 -0.01 -5.78 -4.77
CA VAL A 71 -0.68 -5.69 -6.06
C VAL A 71 0.06 -4.75 -7.01
N MET A 72 0.55 -3.60 -6.52
CA MET A 72 1.35 -2.68 -7.33
C MET A 72 2.68 -3.30 -7.79
N SER A 73 3.41 -3.96 -6.89
CA SER A 73 4.68 -4.61 -7.24
C SER A 73 4.47 -5.73 -8.25
N LEU A 74 3.43 -6.55 -8.08
CA LEU A 74 3.05 -7.59 -9.04
C LEU A 74 2.61 -7.01 -10.40
N ASN A 75 1.85 -5.91 -10.40
CA ASN A 75 1.45 -5.22 -11.63
C ASN A 75 2.68 -4.72 -12.39
N ARG A 76 3.64 -4.08 -11.70
CA ARG A 76 4.90 -3.61 -12.29
C ARG A 76 5.75 -4.75 -12.82
N PHE A 77 5.93 -5.80 -12.02
CA PHE A 77 6.66 -6.99 -12.42
C PHE A 77 6.06 -7.60 -13.70
N SER A 78 4.75 -7.81 -13.72
CA SER A 78 4.04 -8.37 -14.88
C SER A 78 4.16 -7.48 -16.13
N ALA A 79 4.06 -6.16 -15.95
CA ALA A 79 4.20 -5.18 -17.03
C ALA A 79 5.58 -5.24 -17.71
N ILE A 80 6.64 -5.39 -16.90
CA ILE A 80 8.03 -5.27 -17.34
C ILE A 80 8.57 -6.61 -17.86
N VAL A 81 8.25 -7.71 -17.18
CA VAL A 81 8.80 -9.04 -17.48
C VAL A 81 8.00 -9.75 -18.56
N PHE A 82 6.67 -9.57 -18.57
CA PHE A 82 5.75 -10.26 -19.48
C PHE A 82 4.89 -9.27 -20.27
N PRO A 83 5.49 -8.45 -21.15
CA PRO A 83 4.76 -7.41 -21.90
C PRO A 83 3.62 -7.97 -22.77
N GLY A 84 3.72 -9.21 -23.25
CA GLY A 84 2.65 -9.87 -24.01
C GLY A 84 1.42 -10.28 -23.17
N TRP A 85 1.62 -10.66 -21.91
CA TRP A 85 0.55 -11.06 -20.97
C TRP A 85 -0.06 -9.83 -20.26
N SER A 86 0.76 -8.79 -20.08
CA SER A 86 0.42 -7.48 -19.54
C SER A 86 -0.80 -6.83 -20.21
N ASN A 87 -1.00 -7.00 -21.52
CA ASN A 87 -2.16 -6.40 -22.22
C ASN A 87 -3.52 -6.96 -21.76
N ARG A 88 -3.59 -8.17 -21.22
CA ARG A 88 -4.83 -8.74 -20.65
C ARG A 88 -5.04 -8.33 -19.19
N LEU A 89 -3.99 -8.32 -18.37
CA LEU A 89 -4.04 -7.90 -16.97
C LEU A 89 -4.25 -6.38 -16.80
N HIS A 90 -3.79 -5.58 -17.77
CA HIS A 90 -4.03 -4.14 -17.83
C HIS A 90 -5.35 -3.74 -18.49
N ALA A 91 -6.30 -4.66 -18.67
CA ALA A 91 -7.67 -4.24 -18.92
C ALA A 91 -8.16 -3.43 -17.70
N ARG A 92 -8.70 -2.21 -17.90
CA ARG A 92 -9.14 -1.31 -16.81
C ARG A 92 -10.04 -2.01 -15.79
N GLY A 93 -10.94 -2.88 -16.23
CA GLY A 93 -11.84 -3.65 -15.36
C GLY A 93 -11.10 -4.64 -14.43
N SER A 94 -10.00 -5.24 -14.89
CA SER A 94 -9.21 -6.17 -14.07
C SER A 94 -8.49 -5.47 -12.92
N THR A 95 -8.06 -4.21 -13.11
CA THR A 95 -7.38 -3.45 -12.06
C THR A 95 -8.32 -3.05 -10.93
N TYR A 96 -9.54 -2.60 -11.25
CA TYR A 96 -10.54 -2.31 -10.22
C TYR A 96 -10.97 -3.58 -9.48
N LEU A 97 -11.05 -4.73 -10.18
CA LEU A 97 -11.27 -6.01 -9.53
C LEU A 97 -10.12 -6.36 -8.57
N LEU A 98 -8.85 -6.20 -8.99
CA LEU A 98 -7.68 -6.44 -8.13
C LEU A 98 -7.70 -5.57 -6.87
N ILE A 99 -8.03 -4.28 -7.00
CA ILE A 99 -8.22 -3.37 -5.87
C ILE A 99 -9.36 -3.89 -4.98
N GLY A 100 -10.53 -4.18 -5.54
CA GLY A 100 -11.66 -4.71 -4.78
C GLY A 100 -11.30 -5.97 -4.01
N THR A 101 -10.56 -6.90 -4.63
CA THR A 101 -10.10 -8.13 -3.99
C THR A 101 -9.07 -7.87 -2.88
N SER A 102 -8.15 -6.93 -3.04
CA SER A 102 -7.16 -6.64 -1.98
C SER A 102 -7.82 -6.05 -0.73
N TRP A 103 -8.80 -5.17 -0.92
CA TRP A 103 -9.60 -4.61 0.18
C TRP A 103 -10.51 -5.66 0.81
N ALA A 104 -11.11 -6.56 0.03
CA ALA A 104 -11.91 -7.66 0.54
C ALA A 104 -11.06 -8.62 1.39
N ILE A 105 -9.86 -9.00 0.91
CA ILE A 105 -8.93 -9.83 1.68
C ILE A 105 -8.50 -9.10 2.96
N ALA A 106 -8.22 -7.80 2.91
CA ALA A 106 -7.94 -7.01 4.11
C ALA A 106 -9.10 -7.06 5.12
N ALA A 107 -10.34 -6.88 4.67
CA ALA A 107 -11.51 -6.97 5.55
C ALA A 107 -11.67 -8.37 6.16
N VAL A 108 -11.49 -9.43 5.36
CA VAL A 108 -11.60 -10.83 5.81
C VAL A 108 -10.50 -11.18 6.82
N SER A 109 -9.24 -10.77 6.57
CA SER A 109 -8.14 -10.96 7.51
C SER A 109 -8.40 -10.29 8.86
N ASN A 110 -9.28 -9.30 8.91
CA ASN A 110 -9.65 -8.59 10.13
C ASN A 110 -10.90 -9.14 10.85
N ILE A 111 -11.53 -10.21 10.35
CA ILE A 111 -12.67 -10.88 11.01
C ILE A 111 -12.37 -11.26 12.48
N PRO A 112 -11.19 -11.79 12.83
CA PRO A 112 -10.89 -12.17 14.22
C PRO A 112 -11.01 -11.00 15.21
N TYR A 113 -10.79 -9.76 14.76
CA TYR A 113 -10.90 -8.59 15.63
C TYR A 113 -12.35 -8.22 15.96
N PHE A 114 -13.35 -8.73 15.22
CA PHE A 114 -14.76 -8.50 15.54
C PHE A 114 -15.20 -9.16 16.85
N PHE A 115 -14.45 -10.16 17.34
CA PHE A 115 -14.61 -10.75 18.67
C PHE A 115 -14.06 -9.81 19.76
N ARG A 116 -14.64 -8.60 19.85
CA ARG A 116 -14.20 -7.44 20.64
C ARG A 116 -13.94 -7.70 22.13
N ASP A 117 -14.51 -8.76 22.68
CA ASP A 117 -14.35 -9.11 24.10
C ASP A 117 -13.07 -9.92 24.35
N SER A 118 -12.60 -10.66 23.34
CA SER A 118 -11.46 -11.58 23.45
C SER A 118 -10.27 -11.19 22.57
N CYS A 119 -10.50 -10.57 21.42
CA CYS A 119 -9.48 -10.31 20.41
C CYS A 119 -9.62 -8.85 19.97
N TYR A 120 -8.82 -7.95 20.56
CA TYR A 120 -8.91 -6.53 20.25
C TYR A 120 -7.54 -5.88 20.19
N MET A 121 -7.50 -4.70 19.58
CA MET A 121 -6.34 -3.84 19.47
C MET A 121 -6.74 -2.46 19.97
N ILE A 122 -5.94 -1.88 20.86
CA ILE A 122 -6.20 -0.55 21.46
C ILE A 122 -4.93 0.28 21.43
N TYR A 123 -5.09 1.60 21.39
CA TYR A 123 -3.97 2.53 21.50
C TYR A 123 -3.59 2.71 22.97
N VAL A 124 -2.33 2.46 23.32
CA VAL A 124 -1.83 2.58 24.69
C VAL A 124 -0.96 3.84 24.78
N PRO A 125 -1.46 4.95 25.36
CA PRO A 125 -0.75 6.23 25.35
C PRO A 125 0.56 6.22 26.13
N GLN A 126 0.72 5.30 27.10
CA GLN A 126 1.96 5.12 27.85
C GLN A 126 3.08 4.51 26.99
N LYS A 127 2.72 3.77 25.93
CA LYS A 127 3.65 3.09 25.02
C LYS A 127 3.76 3.78 23.66
N TYR A 128 2.98 4.83 23.41
CA TYR A 128 2.88 5.52 22.11
C TYR A 128 2.60 4.55 20.95
N ALA A 129 1.88 3.46 21.22
CA ALA A 129 1.75 2.35 20.28
C ALA A 129 0.38 1.69 20.40
N TRP A 130 -0.06 1.11 19.29
CA TRP A 130 -1.17 0.17 19.30
C TRP A 130 -0.71 -1.15 19.87
N GLN A 131 -1.51 -1.74 20.75
CA GLN A 131 -1.22 -3.00 21.40
C GLN A 131 -2.40 -3.96 21.24
N PHE A 132 -2.10 -5.22 20.94
CA PHE A 132 -3.07 -6.31 20.96
C PHE A 132 -3.42 -6.71 22.41
N SER A 133 -4.59 -7.33 22.60
CA SER A 133 -5.03 -7.82 23.90
C SER A 133 -4.02 -8.80 24.51
N ASP A 134 -3.77 -8.68 25.81
CA ASP A 134 -2.80 -9.51 26.53
C ASP A 134 -3.41 -10.85 26.97
N ASN A 135 -3.91 -11.58 25.97
CA ASN A 135 -4.50 -12.90 26.14
C ASN A 135 -4.07 -13.80 24.98
N PHE A 136 -4.40 -15.08 25.07
CA PHE A 136 -4.03 -16.06 24.05
C PHE A 136 -4.41 -15.61 22.63
N CYS A 137 -5.62 -15.06 22.44
CA CYS A 137 -6.07 -14.60 21.13
C CYS A 137 -5.24 -13.44 20.58
N GLY A 138 -5.04 -12.39 21.38
CA GLY A 138 -4.28 -11.21 20.96
C GLY A 138 -2.81 -11.54 20.69
N HIS A 139 -2.22 -12.50 21.42
CA HIS A 139 -0.87 -12.97 21.18
C HIS A 139 -0.75 -13.76 19.87
N VAL A 140 -1.70 -14.67 19.60
CA VAL A 140 -1.74 -15.45 18.35
C VAL A 140 -1.90 -14.52 17.15
N ILE A 141 -2.85 -13.58 17.22
CA ILE A 141 -3.11 -12.64 16.12
C ILE A 141 -1.91 -11.69 15.94
N GLY A 142 -1.40 -11.09 17.02
CA GLY A 142 -0.32 -10.11 16.93
C GLY A 142 1.00 -10.70 16.42
N ILE A 143 1.37 -11.91 16.85
CA ILE A 143 2.63 -12.53 16.43
C ILE A 143 2.51 -13.21 15.07
N TYR A 144 1.55 -14.13 14.92
CA TYR A 144 1.50 -14.98 13.74
C TYR A 144 0.77 -14.32 12.57
N MET A 145 -0.37 -13.70 12.83
CA MET A 145 -1.23 -13.15 11.78
C MET A 145 -0.82 -11.75 11.34
N ASP A 146 -0.26 -10.94 12.23
CA ASP A 146 0.22 -9.59 11.92
C ASP A 146 1.73 -9.57 11.69
N CYS A 147 2.54 -9.84 12.71
CA CYS A 147 4.00 -9.68 12.61
C CYS A 147 4.67 -10.61 11.57
N TYR A 148 4.52 -11.93 11.70
CA TYR A 148 5.17 -12.87 10.77
C TYR A 148 4.58 -12.81 9.36
N ALA A 149 3.25 -12.67 9.23
CA ALA A 149 2.63 -12.52 7.92
C ALA A 149 3.09 -11.24 7.22
N ALA A 150 3.14 -10.10 7.92
CA ALA A 150 3.64 -8.84 7.36
C ALA A 150 5.11 -8.94 6.96
N MET A 151 5.97 -9.54 7.80
CA MET A 151 7.38 -9.77 7.47
C MET A 151 7.54 -10.61 6.20
N LEU A 152 6.79 -11.72 6.08
CA LEU A 152 6.82 -12.57 4.90
C LEU A 152 6.42 -11.79 3.63
N VAL A 153 5.33 -11.03 3.72
CA VAL A 153 4.84 -10.21 2.61
C VAL A 153 5.87 -9.15 2.20
N VAL A 154 6.49 -8.47 3.17
CA VAL A 154 7.53 -7.46 2.91
C VAL A 154 8.76 -8.09 2.26
N ILE A 155 9.20 -9.27 2.69
CA ILE A 155 10.31 -10.00 2.07
C ILE A 155 9.99 -10.30 0.60
N VAL A 156 8.80 -10.85 0.32
CA VAL A 156 8.36 -11.14 -1.05
C VAL A 156 8.31 -9.87 -1.90
N LEU A 157 7.80 -8.77 -1.35
CA LEU A 157 7.75 -7.48 -2.03
C LEU A 157 9.15 -6.97 -2.40
N ILE A 158 10.09 -6.99 -1.45
CA ILE A 158 11.47 -6.56 -1.68
C ILE A 158 12.11 -7.38 -2.79
N LEU A 159 11.92 -8.71 -2.78
CA LEU A 159 12.45 -9.59 -3.82
C LEU A 159 11.86 -9.27 -5.21
N LEU A 160 10.55 -9.07 -5.29
CA LEU A 160 9.87 -8.71 -6.54
C LEU A 160 10.34 -7.35 -7.08
N ASP A 161 10.47 -6.35 -6.21
CA ASP A 161 10.93 -5.01 -6.61
C ASP A 161 12.39 -5.02 -7.05
N ILE A 162 13.28 -5.71 -6.33
CA ILE A 162 14.69 -5.88 -6.72
C ILE A 162 14.76 -6.54 -8.10
N TYR A 163 14.05 -7.65 -8.30
CA TYR A 163 14.04 -8.34 -9.59
C TYR A 163 13.56 -7.41 -10.71
N THR A 164 12.44 -6.72 -10.48
CA THR A 164 11.84 -5.80 -11.46
C THR A 164 12.80 -4.69 -11.84
N ILE A 165 13.50 -4.08 -10.87
CA ILE A 165 14.50 -3.05 -11.09
C ILE A 165 15.69 -3.59 -11.89
N LEU A 166 16.21 -4.77 -11.53
CA LEU A 166 17.33 -5.39 -12.23
C LEU A 166 16.98 -5.73 -13.68
N HIS A 167 15.80 -6.28 -13.92
CA HIS A 167 15.31 -6.59 -15.26
C HIS A 167 15.12 -5.32 -16.10
N LEU A 168 14.50 -4.28 -15.53
CA LEU A 168 14.34 -2.99 -16.18
C LEU A 168 15.68 -2.36 -16.55
N LYS A 169 16.68 -2.42 -15.66
CA LYS A 169 18.05 -1.94 -15.96
C LYS A 169 18.70 -2.71 -17.10
N ARG A 170 18.49 -4.02 -17.21
CA ARG A 170 19.00 -4.85 -18.32
C ARG A 170 18.32 -4.48 -19.65
N LEU A 171 16.98 -4.35 -19.65
CA LEU A 171 16.23 -3.90 -20.82
C LEU A 171 16.68 -2.52 -21.29
N HIS A 172 16.82 -1.56 -20.37
CA HIS A 172 17.27 -0.21 -20.71
C HIS A 172 18.69 -0.19 -21.29
N LYS A 173 19.63 -0.97 -20.72
CA LYS A 173 20.96 -1.14 -21.29
C LYS A 173 20.93 -1.78 -22.69
N GLY A 174 20.03 -2.74 -22.92
CA GLY A 174 19.82 -3.36 -24.23
C GLY A 174 19.29 -2.36 -25.27
N VAL A 175 18.29 -1.55 -24.89
CA VAL A 175 17.70 -0.51 -25.74
C VAL A 175 18.71 0.60 -26.06
N ILE A 176 19.54 1.03 -25.10
CA ILE A 176 20.61 2.02 -25.35
C ILE A 176 21.66 1.45 -26.30
N LYS A 177 21.98 0.15 -26.20
CA LYS A 177 22.91 -0.50 -27.12
C LYS A 177 22.31 -0.69 -28.53
N SER A 178 20.99 -0.85 -28.66
CA SER A 178 20.32 -1.05 -29.96
C SER A 178 19.82 0.24 -30.63
N THR A 179 19.52 1.28 -29.86
CA THR A 179 19.00 2.56 -30.35
C THR A 179 20.16 3.50 -30.65
N SER A 180 20.29 3.93 -31.90
CA SER A 180 21.25 4.96 -32.31
C SER A 180 21.23 6.14 -31.32
N SER A 181 22.41 6.50 -30.81
CA SER A 181 22.66 7.60 -29.86
C SER A 181 21.98 8.91 -30.26
N ALA A 182 21.69 9.09 -31.55
CA ALA A 182 21.00 10.25 -32.12
C ALA A 182 19.48 10.27 -31.81
N GLU A 183 18.78 9.14 -31.87
CA GLU A 183 17.33 9.05 -31.63
C GLU A 183 17.01 9.26 -30.14
N LEU A 184 17.85 8.71 -29.25
CA LEU A 184 17.78 8.92 -27.80
C LEU A 184 18.08 10.37 -27.39
N ARG A 185 19.08 11.02 -28.03
CA ARG A 185 19.36 12.46 -27.82
C ARG A 185 18.19 13.33 -28.28
N ARG A 186 17.58 13.00 -29.42
CA ARG A 186 16.42 13.72 -29.97
C ARG A 186 15.20 13.59 -29.06
N ARG A 187 14.91 12.40 -28.53
CA ARG A 187 13.80 12.18 -27.58
C ARG A 187 14.01 12.93 -26.25
N ARG A 188 15.21 12.89 -25.66
CA ARG A 188 15.53 13.68 -24.45
C ARG A 188 15.41 15.19 -24.65
N GLY A 189 15.84 15.70 -25.81
CA GLY A 189 15.70 17.13 -26.14
C GLY A 189 14.25 17.57 -26.30
N LEU A 190 13.39 16.69 -26.83
CA LEU A 190 11.95 16.93 -26.92
C LEU A 190 11.29 16.90 -25.53
N GLU A 191 11.62 15.92 -24.69
CA GLU A 191 11.09 15.83 -23.32
C GLU A 191 11.44 17.06 -22.48
N ILE A 192 12.69 17.55 -22.53
CA ILE A 192 13.11 18.76 -21.80
C ILE A 192 12.38 20.01 -22.29
N ARG A 193 12.17 20.14 -23.61
CA ARG A 193 11.39 21.27 -24.17
C ARG A 193 9.92 21.20 -23.77
N PHE A 194 9.33 20.01 -23.72
CA PHE A 194 7.99 19.81 -23.19
C PHE A 194 7.88 20.17 -21.71
N PHE A 195 8.88 19.84 -20.88
CA PHE A 195 8.90 20.27 -19.48
C PHE A 195 9.02 21.79 -19.31
N MET A 196 9.78 22.47 -20.17
CA MET A 196 9.85 23.94 -20.13
C MET A 196 8.57 24.63 -20.63
N GLN A 197 7.79 24.01 -21.50
CA GLN A 197 6.50 24.54 -21.97
C GLN A 197 5.36 24.40 -20.95
N VAL A 198 5.53 23.57 -19.91
CA VAL A 198 4.55 23.40 -18.81
C VAL A 198 4.90 24.28 -17.59
N GLY A 199 6.01 25.02 -17.65
CA GLY A 199 6.55 25.82 -16.55
C GLY A 199 6.32 27.33 -16.64
N VAL A 200 5.30 27.80 -17.39
CA VAL A 200 4.83 29.19 -17.36
C VAL A 200 3.32 29.20 -17.12
#